data_AF-A0A821C4J3-F1
#
_entry.id   AF-A0A821C4J3-F1
#
_cell.length_a   1.000
_cell.length_b   1.000
_cell.length_c   1.000
_cell.angle_alpha   90.00
_cell.angle_beta   90.00
_cell.angle_gamma   90.00
#
_symmetry.space_group_name_H-M   'P 1'
#
loop_
_entity.id
_entity.type
_entity.pdbx_description
1 polymer ?
#
loop_
_entity_poly.entity_id
_entity_poly.type
_entity_poly.pdbx_seq_one_letter_code
_entity_poly.pdbx_strand_id
1 'polypeptide(L)'
;MANINSNFGIFLAILVAESLGLHLGAAFKNLQHAITVATVLLIGLMLVSGFFVRNLPHWLGVWGKWLSFLKYAYDACLQLQFKGGRIYKCVDGSIISSCQNNPNGIFVSHEAIEFFDVGLNIGLNFLVLFGMFVIFRTLPYLALRFINNHTGHT
;
A
#
# COMPACT_ATOMS: atom_id res chain seq x y z
N MET A 1 -15.83 -10.78 18.18
CA MET A 1 -14.63 -10.45 17.38
C MET A 1 -15.10 -10.00 16.00
N ALA A 2 -14.84 -8.75 15.63
CA ALA A 2 -15.47 -8.11 14.46
C ALA A 2 -15.17 -8.89 13.17
N ASN A 3 -16.23 -9.34 12.50
CA ASN A 3 -16.23 -10.01 11.21
C ASN A 3 -15.98 -8.94 10.13
N ILE A 4 -14.72 -8.46 10.06
CA ILE A 4 -14.31 -7.52 9.02
C ILE A 4 -14.12 -8.34 7.75
N ASN A 5 -15.11 -8.23 6.86
CA ASN A 5 -15.05 -8.85 5.54
C ASN A 5 -13.83 -8.30 4.78
N SER A 6 -13.02 -9.17 4.18
CA SER A 6 -11.82 -8.78 3.41
C SER A 6 -12.10 -7.72 2.34
N ASN A 7 -13.34 -7.67 1.84
CA ASN A 7 -13.82 -6.66 0.90
C ASN A 7 -13.59 -5.22 1.38
N PHE A 8 -13.73 -4.94 2.68
CA PHE A 8 -13.61 -3.58 3.21
C PHE A 8 -12.20 -3.00 3.03
N GLY A 9 -11.16 -3.82 3.23
CA GLY A 9 -9.78 -3.40 3.01
C GLY A 9 -9.50 -3.06 1.54
N ILE A 10 -10.08 -3.84 0.62
CA ILE A 10 -9.94 -3.63 -0.83
C ILE A 10 -10.64 -2.34 -1.25
N PHE A 11 -11.86 -2.09 -0.76
CA PHE A 11 -12.58 -0.84 -1.04
C PHE A 11 -11.79 0.40 -0.59
N LEU A 12 -11.19 0.37 0.60
CA LEU A 12 -10.36 1.48 1.08
C LEU A 12 -9.11 1.68 0.21
N ALA A 13 -8.45 0.60 -0.22
CA ALA A 13 -7.31 0.70 -1.12
C ALA A 13 -7.68 1.34 -2.47
N ILE A 14 -8.84 0.98 -3.02
CA ILE A 14 -9.36 1.55 -4.28
C ILE A 14 -9.65 3.05 -4.12
N LEU A 15 -10.29 3.46 -3.02
CA LEU A 15 -10.59 4.89 -2.76
C LEU A 15 -9.33 5.75 -2.65
N VAL A 16 -8.25 5.21 -2.06
CA VAL A 16 -6.96 5.90 -2.00
C VAL A 16 -6.33 6.00 -3.39
N ALA A 17 -6.36 4.93 -4.18
CA ALA A 17 -5.82 4.91 -5.54
C ALA A 17 -6.55 5.90 -6.47
N GLU A 18 -7.89 5.97 -6.38
CA GLU A 18 -8.70 6.95 -7.12
C GLU A 18 -8.27 8.39 -6.77
N SER A 19 -8.12 8.68 -5.47
CA SER A 19 -7.75 10.01 -4.99
C SER A 19 -6.36 10.43 -5.47
N LEU A 20 -5.41 9.49 -5.54
CA LEU A 20 -4.08 9.75 -6.09
C LEU A 20 -4.14 10.02 -7.61
N GLY A 21 -5.01 9.32 -8.34
CA GLY A 21 -5.27 9.60 -9.76
C GLY A 21 -5.79 11.03 -9.98
N LEU A 22 -6.74 11.48 -9.16
CA LEU A 22 -7.24 12.85 -9.18
C LEU A 22 -6.14 13.88 -8.84
N HIS A 23 -5.27 13.55 -7.89
CA HIS A 23 -4.16 14.42 -7.50
C HIS A 23 -3.16 14.61 -8.65
N LEU A 24 -2.78 13.53 -9.33
CA LEU A 24 -1.92 13.59 -10.50
C LEU A 24 -2.59 14.31 -11.67
N GLY A 25 -3.90 14.10 -11.88
CA GLY A 25 -4.68 14.80 -12.90
C GLY A 25 -4.72 16.32 -12.68
N ALA A 26 -4.80 16.78 -11.44
CA ALA A 26 -4.78 18.20 -11.10
C ALA A 26 -3.37 18.82 -11.13
N ALA A 27 -2.33 18.04 -10.85
CA ALA A 27 -0.95 18.50 -10.79
C ALA A 27 -0.34 18.83 -12.17
N PHE A 28 -0.78 18.13 -13.22
CA PHE A 28 -0.21 18.25 -14.56
C PHE A 28 -1.20 18.88 -15.54
N LYS A 29 -0.77 19.95 -16.23
CA LYS A 29 -1.55 20.57 -17.32
C LYS A 29 -1.57 19.73 -18.61
N ASN A 30 -0.53 18.93 -18.82
CA ASN A 30 -0.40 18.07 -20.00
C ASN A 30 -0.69 16.61 -19.64
N LEU A 31 -1.76 16.05 -20.21
CA LEU A 31 -2.22 14.69 -19.91
C LEU A 31 -1.15 13.61 -20.18
N GLN A 32 -0.41 13.75 -21.28
CA GLN A 32 0.60 12.75 -21.67
C GLN A 32 1.75 12.65 -20.65
N HIS A 33 2.15 13.78 -20.05
CA HIS A 33 3.14 13.79 -18.96
C HIS A 33 2.55 13.25 -17.65
N ALA A 34 1.27 13.53 -17.38
CA ALA A 34 0.59 13.02 -16.19
C ALA A 34 0.57 11.48 -16.18
N ILE A 35 0.23 10.86 -17.32
CA ILE A 35 0.11 9.41 -17.44
C ILE A 35 1.46 8.72 -17.26
N THR A 36 2.54 9.26 -17.85
CA THR A 36 3.88 8.67 -17.71
C THR A 36 4.34 8.72 -16.25
N VAL A 37 4.18 9.86 -15.58
CA VAL A 37 4.51 10.01 -14.15
C VAL A 37 3.66 9.07 -13.30
N ALA A 38 2.35 8.97 -13.57
CA ALA A 38 1.46 8.07 -12.85
C ALA A 38 1.92 6.61 -12.95
N THR A 39 2.32 6.18 -14.15
CA THR A 39 2.81 4.81 -14.39
C THR A 39 4.10 4.55 -13.61
N VAL A 40 5.08 5.46 -13.70
CA VAL A 40 6.35 5.34 -12.99
C VAL A 40 6.13 5.28 -11.47
N LEU A 41 5.24 6.14 -10.97
CA LEU A 41 4.90 6.19 -9.55
C LEU A 41 4.22 4.90 -9.10
N LEU A 42 3.23 4.40 -9.84
CA LEU A 42 2.56 3.13 -9.51
C LEU A 42 3.55 1.96 -9.46
N ILE A 43 4.44 1.84 -10.46
CA ILE A 43 5.47 0.78 -10.49
C ILE A 43 6.42 0.92 -9.30
N GLY A 44 6.87 2.15 -9.00
CA GLY A 44 7.73 2.42 -7.84
C GLY A 44 7.06 2.03 -6.53
N LEU A 45 5.80 2.41 -6.35
CA LEU A 45 5.02 2.06 -5.17
C LEU A 45 4.75 0.55 -5.05
N MET A 46 4.58 -0.15 -6.17
CA MET A 46 4.48 -1.61 -6.19
C MET A 46 5.79 -2.27 -5.73
N LEU A 47 6.95 -1.78 -6.16
CA LEU A 47 8.24 -2.28 -5.69
C LEU A 47 8.43 -2.06 -4.18
N VAL A 48 8.10 -0.87 -3.70
CA VAL A 48 8.28 -0.45 -2.29
C VAL A 48 7.24 -1.08 -1.35
N SER A 49 6.13 -1.62 -1.88
CA SER A 49 5.12 -2.33 -1.09
C SER A 49 5.67 -3.53 -0.29
N GLY A 50 6.84 -4.05 -0.67
CA GLY A 50 7.51 -5.17 -0.03
C GLY A 50 7.14 -6.52 -0.64
N PHE A 51 6.31 -6.54 -1.68
CA PHE A 51 5.96 -7.76 -2.43
C PHE A 51 7.09 -8.25 -3.34
N PHE A 52 7.69 -7.36 -4.15
CA PHE A 52 8.66 -7.74 -5.18
C PHE A 52 10.10 -7.81 -4.70
N VAL A 53 10.51 -6.91 -3.79
CA VAL A 53 11.89 -6.84 -3.27
C VAL A 53 11.84 -6.64 -1.77
N ARG A 54 12.58 -7.47 -1.03
CA ARG A 54 12.72 -7.38 0.44
C ARG A 54 13.94 -6.57 0.88
N ASN A 55 15.03 -6.66 0.14
CA ASN A 55 16.27 -5.96 0.46
C ASN A 55 16.30 -4.61 -0.26
N LEU A 56 15.62 -3.60 0.30
CA LEU A 56 15.79 -2.22 -0.14
C LEU A 56 16.93 -1.56 0.63
N PRO A 57 17.79 -0.76 -0.03
CA PRO A 57 18.81 0.01 0.67
C PRO A 57 18.17 0.99 1.65
N HIS A 58 18.85 1.27 2.76
CA HIS A 58 18.28 1.96 3.94
C HIS A 58 17.60 3.30 3.58
N TRP A 59 18.17 4.04 2.63
CA TRP A 59 17.60 5.30 2.15
C TRP A 59 16.22 5.08 1.49
N LEU A 60 16.11 4.18 0.51
CA LEU A 60 14.82 3.89 -0.15
C LEU A 60 13.80 3.25 0.79
N GLY A 61 14.24 2.43 1.75
CA GLY A 61 13.35 1.82 2.74
C GLY A 61 12.70 2.83 3.68
N VAL A 62 13.46 3.83 4.14
CA VAL A 62 12.95 4.88 5.04
C VAL A 62 12.00 5.81 4.29
N TRP A 63 12.42 6.40 3.16
CA TRP A 63 11.58 7.33 2.40
C TRP A 63 10.38 6.64 1.74
N GLY A 64 10.58 5.42 1.24
CA GLY A 64 9.55 4.61 0.62
C GLY A 64 8.41 4.22 1.58
N LYS A 65 8.72 4.00 2.86
CA LYS A 65 7.70 3.79 3.92
C LYS A 65 6.78 5.00 4.11
N TRP A 66 7.28 6.22 3.92
CA TRP A 66 6.47 7.44 4.08
C TRP A 66 5.64 7.78 2.83
N LEU A 67 6.14 7.46 1.64
CA LEU A 67 5.46 7.78 0.37
C LEU A 67 4.39 6.74 -0.03
N SER A 68 4.50 5.50 0.46
CA SER A 68 3.75 4.38 -0.11
C SER A 68 2.47 4.05 0.67
N PHE A 69 1.38 4.74 0.36
CA PHE A 69 0.03 4.30 0.74
C PHE A 69 -0.24 2.82 0.34
N LEU A 70 0.34 2.40 -0.78
CA LEU A 70 0.30 1.03 -1.30
C LEU A 70 0.92 0.01 -0.34
N LYS A 71 1.95 0.38 0.42
CA LYS A 71 2.53 -0.49 1.45
C LYS A 71 1.54 -0.71 2.59
N TYR A 72 0.96 0.35 3.14
CA TYR A 72 -0.03 0.24 4.21
C TYR A 72 -1.28 -0.54 3.76
N ALA A 73 -1.73 -0.33 2.52
CA ALA A 73 -2.84 -1.08 1.93
C ALA A 73 -2.53 -2.58 1.81
N TYR A 74 -1.32 -2.91 1.33
CA TYR A 74 -0.84 -4.28 1.23
C TYR A 74 -0.73 -4.95 2.60
N ASP A 75 -0.12 -4.27 3.57
CA ASP A 75 0.03 -4.73 4.95
C ASP A 75 -1.33 -4.99 5.61
N ALA A 76 -2.31 -4.09 5.43
CA ALA A 76 -3.68 -4.28 5.93
C ALA A 76 -4.39 -5.48 5.25
N CYS A 77 -4.22 -5.64 3.94
CA CYS A 77 -4.80 -6.76 3.18
C CYS A 77 -4.21 -8.11 3.61
N LEU A 78 -2.88 -8.18 3.76
CA LEU A 78 -2.18 -9.35 4.30
C LEU A 78 -2.71 -9.73 5.68
N GLN A 79 -2.78 -8.77 6.60
CA GLN A 79 -3.26 -9.05 7.94
C GLN A 79 -4.72 -9.53 7.95
N LEU A 80 -5.59 -9.01 7.08
CA LEU A 80 -6.97 -9.48 6.94
C LEU A 80 -7.05 -10.89 6.36
N GLN A 81 -6.27 -11.19 5.33
CA GLN A 81 -6.28 -12.48 4.65
C GLN A 81 -5.74 -13.61 5.54
N PHE A 82 -4.67 -13.33 6.28
CA PHE A 82 -4.01 -14.30 7.15
C PHE A 82 -4.56 -14.32 8.59
N LYS A 83 -5.48 -13.42 8.97
CA LYS A 83 -6.13 -13.40 10.29
C LYS A 83 -6.89 -14.68 10.63
N GLY A 84 -7.27 -15.46 9.61
CA GLY A 84 -8.11 -16.65 9.74
C GLY A 84 -7.42 -17.89 10.30
N GLY A 85 -6.15 -17.81 10.72
CA GLY A 85 -5.45 -18.94 11.35
C GLY A 85 -5.37 -20.18 10.45
N ARG A 86 -5.45 -20.00 9.12
CA ARG A 86 -5.38 -21.11 8.17
C ARG A 86 -3.98 -21.72 8.18
N ILE A 87 -3.96 -23.05 8.04
CA ILE A 87 -2.76 -23.86 7.88
C ILE A 87 -2.45 -24.02 6.40
N TYR A 88 -1.19 -23.86 6.04
CA TYR A 88 -0.69 -24.00 4.68
C TYR A 88 0.35 -25.11 4.63
N LYS A 89 0.35 -25.89 3.55
CA LYS A 89 1.38 -26.91 3.32
C LYS A 89 2.65 -26.24 2.82
N CYS A 90 3.77 -26.68 3.35
CA CYS A 90 5.09 -26.31 2.83
C CYS A 90 5.25 -26.80 1.38
N VAL A 91 6.03 -26.05 0.62
CA VAL A 91 6.44 -26.38 -0.75
C VAL A 91 7.96 -26.27 -0.80
N ASP A 92 8.59 -27.15 -1.57
CA ASP A 92 10.02 -27.14 -1.83
C ASP A 92 10.48 -25.77 -2.35
N GLY A 93 11.50 -25.19 -1.72
CA GLY A 93 12.01 -23.85 -2.02
C GLY A 93 11.35 -22.71 -1.23
N SER A 94 10.55 -23.03 -0.20
CA SER A 94 10.01 -22.01 0.71
C SER A 94 11.09 -21.44 1.64
N ILE A 95 11.09 -20.11 1.78
CA ILE A 95 12.03 -19.33 2.61
C ILE A 95 11.61 -19.23 4.09
N ILE A 96 10.57 -19.97 4.48
CA ILE A 96 10.03 -19.98 5.83
C ILE A 96 10.83 -21.02 6.63
N SER A 97 11.37 -20.63 7.78
CA SER A 97 12.21 -21.47 8.64
C SER A 97 11.54 -22.81 8.99
N SER A 98 10.22 -22.81 9.22
CA SER A 98 9.42 -24.00 9.55
C SER A 98 9.32 -25.00 8.38
N CYS A 99 9.53 -24.56 7.13
CA CYS A 99 9.47 -25.40 5.94
C CYS A 99 10.85 -25.81 5.38
N GLN A 100 11.94 -25.19 5.85
CA GLN A 100 13.28 -25.41 5.32
C GLN A 100 13.83 -26.82 5.63
N ASN A 101 13.41 -27.42 6.75
CA ASN A 101 13.84 -28.76 7.17
C ASN A 101 12.80 -29.85 6.90
N ASN A 102 11.59 -29.49 6.48
CA ASN A 102 10.51 -30.43 6.20
C ASN A 102 9.66 -29.95 5.02
N PRO A 103 9.91 -30.46 3.79
CA PRO A 103 9.19 -30.02 2.59
C PRO A 103 7.71 -30.43 2.60
N ASN A 104 7.34 -31.43 3.42
CA ASN A 104 5.96 -31.85 3.65
C ASN A 104 5.37 -31.27 4.96
N GLY A 105 6.03 -30.27 5.54
CA GLY A 105 5.57 -29.60 6.76
C GLY A 105 4.30 -28.78 6.56
N ILE A 106 3.77 -28.27 7.66
CA ILE A 106 2.70 -27.27 7.67
C ILE A 106 3.20 -26.05 8.42
N PHE A 107 2.80 -24.87 7.95
CA PHE A 107 3.06 -23.61 8.65
C PHE A 107 1.76 -22.88 8.91
N VAL A 108 1.76 -22.08 9.99
CA VAL A 108 0.58 -21.32 10.40
C VAL A 108 0.65 -19.93 9.78
N SER A 109 -0.50 -19.41 9.36
CA SER A 109 -0.67 -18.06 8.81
C SER A 109 0.01 -16.94 9.63
N HIS A 110 0.11 -17.08 10.94
CA HIS A 110 0.79 -16.10 11.81
C HIS A 110 2.30 -16.00 11.53
N GLU A 111 2.98 -17.11 11.22
CA GLU A 111 4.41 -17.13 10.88
C GLU A 111 4.66 -16.39 9.56
N ALA A 112 3.71 -16.45 8.62
CA ALA A 112 3.79 -15.69 7.38
C ALA A 112 3.70 -14.18 7.63
N ILE A 113 2.78 -13.73 8.50
CA ILE A 113 2.63 -12.30 8.84
C ILE A 113 3.91 -11.79 9.49
N GLU A 114 4.50 -12.53 10.43
CA GLU A 114 5.76 -12.16 11.07
C GLU A 114 6.91 -12.07 10.06
N PHE A 115 6.96 -13.00 9.11
CA PHE A 115 7.92 -12.99 8.03
C PHE A 115 7.78 -11.78 7.07
N PHE A 116 6.60 -11.17 6.95
CA PHE A 116 6.39 -9.97 6.12
C PHE A 116 6.67 -8.64 6.86
N ASP A 117 7.13 -8.67 8.12
CA ASP A 117 7.45 -7.50 8.95
C ASP A 117 6.32 -6.46 8.97
N VAL A 118 5.10 -6.92 9.27
CA VAL A 118 3.93 -6.03 9.30
C VAL A 118 3.95 -5.23 10.61
N GLY A 119 4.80 -4.20 10.66
CA GLY A 119 5.19 -3.51 11.90
C GLY A 119 4.12 -2.68 12.61
N LEU A 120 2.87 -2.62 12.13
CA LEU A 120 1.79 -1.84 12.74
C LEU A 120 0.51 -2.65 12.96
N ASN A 121 -0.19 -2.33 14.05
CA ASN A 121 -1.52 -2.85 14.36
C ASN A 121 -2.51 -2.60 13.20
N ILE A 122 -3.38 -3.58 12.91
CA ILE A 122 -4.40 -3.52 11.85
C ILE A 122 -5.14 -2.17 11.83
N GLY A 123 -5.57 -1.70 13.00
CA GLY A 123 -6.35 -0.47 13.15
C GLY A 123 -5.55 0.79 12.85
N LEU A 124 -4.25 0.78 13.15
CA LEU A 124 -3.37 1.93 12.91
C LEU A 124 -3.00 2.02 11.43
N ASN A 125 -2.81 0.88 10.74
CA ASN A 125 -2.70 0.85 9.27
C ASN A 125 -3.94 1.45 8.62
N PHE A 126 -5.15 1.04 9.04
CA PHE A 126 -6.40 1.62 8.53
C PHE A 126 -6.53 3.11 8.81
N LEU A 127 -6.11 3.57 9.99
CA LEU A 127 -6.15 4.99 10.36
C LEU A 127 -5.19 5.82 9.50
N VAL A 128 -3.98 5.34 9.26
CA VAL A 128 -2.99 6.01 8.41
C VAL A 128 -3.48 6.06 6.96
N LEU A 129 -4.02 4.96 6.44
CA LEU A 129 -4.66 4.90 5.12
C LEU A 129 -5.78 5.92 4.98
N PHE A 130 -6.66 6.00 5.99
CA PHE A 130 -7.76 6.96 6.01
C PHE A 130 -7.25 8.41 6.08
N GLY A 131 -6.21 8.68 6.88
CA GLY A 131 -5.56 9.98 6.92
C GLY A 131 -4.97 10.38 5.57
N MET A 132 -4.24 9.47 4.93
CA MET A 132 -3.68 9.68 3.58
C MET A 132 -4.79 9.91 2.54
N PHE A 133 -5.90 9.18 2.60
CA PHE A 133 -7.06 9.41 1.72
C PHE A 133 -7.58 10.84 1.83
N VAL A 134 -7.80 11.33 3.05
CA VAL A 134 -8.28 12.70 3.28
C VAL A 134 -7.28 13.71 2.72
N ILE A 135 -5.99 13.53 3.00
CA ILE A 135 -4.93 14.44 2.54
C ILE A 135 -4.85 14.47 1.00
N PHE A 136 -4.81 13.32 0.34
CA PHE A 136 -4.75 13.23 -1.13
C PHE A 136 -6.01 13.79 -1.80
N ARG A 137 -7.13 13.87 -1.08
CA ARG A 137 -8.38 14.45 -1.60
C ARG A 137 -8.49 15.96 -1.34
N THR A 138 -7.96 16.45 -0.22
CA THR A 138 -7.98 17.89 0.10
C THR A 138 -6.90 18.68 -0.63
N LEU A 139 -5.71 18.10 -0.85
CA LEU A 139 -4.60 18.78 -1.54
C LEU A 139 -4.93 19.26 -2.97
N PRO A 140 -5.52 18.44 -3.87
CA PRO A 140 -5.86 18.90 -5.21
C PRO A 140 -7.00 19.93 -5.20
N TYR A 141 -7.96 19.82 -4.27
CA TYR A 141 -9.00 20.83 -4.09
C TYR A 141 -8.40 22.19 -3.71
N LEU A 142 -7.46 22.21 -2.75
CA LEU A 142 -6.73 23.43 -2.39
C LEU A 142 -5.88 23.94 -3.55
N ALA A 143 -5.12 23.08 -4.22
CA ALA A 143 -4.30 23.47 -5.37
C ALA A 143 -5.13 24.13 -6.48
N LEU A 144 -6.27 23.55 -6.85
CA LEU A 144 -7.20 24.12 -7.82
C LEU A 144 -7.80 25.45 -7.35
N ARG A 145 -8.15 25.56 -6.07
CA ARG A 145 -8.68 26.81 -5.49
C ARG A 145 -7.65 27.93 -5.46
N PHE A 146 -6.38 27.64 -5.20
CA PHE A 146 -5.31 28.63 -5.19
C PHE A 146 -4.85 29.01 -6.61
N ILE A 147 -4.81 28.07 -7.55
CA ILE A 147 -4.45 28.35 -8.95
C ILE A 147 -5.49 29.25 -9.62
N ASN A 148 -6.79 29.04 -9.37
CA ASN A 148 -7.84 29.90 -9.92
C ASN A 148 -7.81 31.33 -9.39
N ASN A 149 -7.28 31.57 -8.18
CA ASN A 149 -7.18 32.92 -7.63
C ASN A 149 -6.05 33.76 -8.25
N HIS A 150 -5.12 33.16 -9.01
CA HIS A 150 -4.02 33.88 -9.66
C HIS A 150 -4.21 34.13 -11.16
N THR A 151 -5.16 33.44 -11.81
CA THR A 151 -5.51 33.64 -13.23
C THR A 151 -6.69 34.62 -13.41
N GLY A 152 -6.73 35.68 -12.61
CA GLY A 152 -7.66 36.80 -12.71
C GLY A 152 -7.03 38.11 -13.19
N HIS A 153 -5.75 38.10 -13.59
CA HIS A 153 -5.06 39.26 -14.17
C HIS A 153 -4.10 38.81 -15.29
N THR A 154 -4.64 38.76 -16.51
CA THR A 154 -4.14 39.35 -17.78
C THR A 154 -4.95 38.77 -18.91
#